data_AF-A0A830DT85-F1
#
_entry.id   AF-A0A830DT85-F1
#
_cell.length_a   1.000
_cell.length_b   1.000
_cell.length_c   1.000
_cell.angle_alpha   90.00
_cell.angle_beta   90.00
_cell.angle_gamma   90.00
#
_symmetry.space_group_name_H-M   'P 1'
#
loop_
_entity.id
_entity.type
_entity.pdbx_description
1 polymer ?
#
loop_
_entity_poly.entity_id
_entity_poly.type
_entity_poly.pdbx_seq_one_letter_code
_entity_poly.pdbx_strand_id
1 'polypeptide(L)' 'MYNSLVERCFTDCVDTFRRKTLDKQEETCVRRCAEKFLKHSMRVGMRFAELNQGAPTPD' A
#
# COMPACT_ATOMS: atom_id res chain seq x y z
N MET A 1 0.27 -11.30 1.20
CA MET A 1 0.91 -10.02 0.83
C MET A 1 0.60 -9.60 -0.59
N TYR A 2 0.87 -10.42 -1.62
CA TYR A 2 0.54 -10.06 -3.00
C TYR A 2 -0.98 -9.89 -3.22
N ASN A 3 -1.80 -10.89 -2.88
CA ASN A 3 -3.26 -10.82 -3.06
C ASN A 3 -3.88 -9.66 -2.26
N SER A 4 -3.47 -9.47 -1.00
CA SER A 4 -3.92 -8.37 -0.16
C SER A 4 -3.52 -6.98 -0.68
N LEU A 5 -2.36 -6.88 -1.35
CA LEU A 5 -1.93 -5.64 -2.00
C LEU A 5 -2.78 -5.36 -3.23
N VAL A 6 -3.01 -6.37 -4.07
CA VAL A 6 -3.82 -6.26 -5.29
C VAL A 6 -5.24 -5.83 -4.94
N GLU A 7 -5.88 -6.52 -3.99
CA GLU A 7 -7.21 -6.19 -3.51
C GLU A 7 -7.28 -4.75 -3.00
N ARG A 8 -6.35 -4.35 -2.13
CA ARG A 8 -6.32 -2.99 -1.58
C ARG A 8 -6.15 -1.92 -2.66
N CYS A 9 -5.19 -2.08 -3.56
CA CYS A 9 -4.97 -1.08 -4.60
C CYS A 9 -6.10 -1.03 -5.61
N PHE A 10 -6.79 -2.15 -5.86
CA PHE A 10 -7.99 -2.14 -6.67
C PHE A 10 -9.11 -1.35 -5.98
N THR A 11 -9.41 -1.65 -4.71
CA THR A 11 -10.44 -0.94 -3.93
C THR A 11 -10.16 0.55 -3.80
N ASP A 12 -8.90 0.95 -3.58
CA ASP A 12 -8.53 2.35 -3.34
C ASP A 12 -8.44 3.19 -4.63
N CYS A 13 -8.20 2.57 -5.79
CA CYS A 13 -7.86 3.30 -7.03
C CYS A 13 -8.82 3.08 -8.21
N VAL A 14 -9.59 1.99 -8.23
CA VAL A 14 -10.50 1.65 -9.34
C VAL A 14 -11.93 1.86 -8.87
N ASP A 15 -12.43 3.08 -9.04
CA ASP A 15 -13.74 3.51 -8.56
C ASP A 15 -14.75 3.73 -9.70
N THR A 16 -14.32 3.73 -10.96
CA THR A 16 -15.15 4.09 -12.12
C THR A 16 -15.24 2.99 -13.17
N PHE A 17 -16.37 2.27 -13.18
CA PHE A 17 -16.60 1.13 -14.07
C PHE A 17 -17.19 1.52 -15.44
N ARG A 18 -16.57 2.46 -16.15
CA ARG A 18 -17.05 2.92 -17.48
C ARG A 18 -16.43 2.17 -18.66
N ARG A 19 -15.28 1.49 -18.45
CA ARG A 19 -14.52 0.79 -19.50
C ARG A 19 -13.84 -0.45 -18.92
N LYS A 20 -13.47 -1.40 -19.78
CA LYS A 20 -12.72 -2.61 -19.38
C LYS A 20 -11.25 -2.32 -19.04
N THR A 21 -10.69 -1.26 -19.61
CA THR A 21 -9.30 -0.84 -19.40
C THR A 21 -9.24 0.26 -18.35
N LEU A 22 -8.17 0.25 -17.55
CA LEU A 22 -7.87 1.36 -16.65
C LEU A 22 -7.63 2.64 -17.45
N ASP A 23 -8.04 3.77 -16.89
CA ASP A 23 -7.61 5.07 -17.38
C ASP A 23 -6.25 5.48 -16.81
N LYS A 24 -5.67 6.56 -17.33
CA LYS A 24 -4.34 7.03 -16.92
C LYS A 24 -4.27 7.40 -15.43
N GLN A 25 -5.38 7.85 -14.85
CA GLN A 25 -5.45 8.23 -13.44
C GLN A 25 -5.46 6.98 -12.56
N GLU A 26 -6.27 5.98 -12.91
CA GLU A 26 -6.32 4.68 -12.23
C GLU A 26 -4.98 3.95 -12.31
N GLU A 27 -4.35 3.89 -13.50
CA GLU A 27 -3.02 3.31 -13.70
C GLU A 27 -1.96 3.98 -12.80
N THR A 28 -1.96 5.32 -12.79
CA THR A 28 -1.03 6.10 -11.95
C THR A 28 -1.30 5.85 -10.46
N CYS A 29 -2.57 5.76 -10.07
CA CYS A 29 -2.97 5.49 -8.70
C CYS A 29 -2.49 4.11 -8.25
N VAL A 30 -2.78 3.04 -9.00
CA VAL A 30 -2.40 1.66 -8.67
C VAL A 30 -0.88 1.54 -8.52
N ARG A 31 -0.10 2.15 -9.43
CA ARG A 31 1.37 2.17 -9.33
C ARG A 31 1.85 2.84 -8.03
N ARG A 32 1.27 4.00 -7.69
CA ARG A 32 1.61 4.73 -6.45
C ARG A 32 1.15 3.97 -5.21
N CYS A 33 -0.01 3.31 -5.26
CA CYS A 33 -0.52 2.49 -4.17
C CYS A 33 0.45 1.35 -3.84
N ALA A 34 0.89 0.58 -4.85
CA ALA A 34 1.86 -0.49 -4.67
C ALA A 34 3.20 0.02 -4.09
N GLU A 35 3.74 1.10 -4.65
CA GLU A 35 4.97 1.71 -4.15
C GLU A 35 4.84 2.18 -2.69
N LYS A 36 3.73 2.86 -2.36
CA LYS A 36 3.46 3.34 -1.00
C LYS A 36 3.31 2.18 -0.03
N PHE A 37 2.53 1.16 -0.38
CA PHE A 37 2.29 0.01 0.49
C PHE A 37 3.59 -0.73 0.81
N LEU A 38 4.46 -0.96 -0.17
CA LEU A 38 5.74 -1.63 0.04
C LEU A 38 6.66 -0.81 0.96
N LYS A 39 6.84 0.48 0.67
CA LYS A 39 7.65 1.38 1.51
C LYS A 39 7.10 1.49 2.94
N HIS A 40 5.77 1.56 3.07
CA HIS A 40 5.11 1.59 4.37
C HIS A 40 5.30 0.29 5.13
N SER A 41 5.10 -0.86 4.48
CA SER A 41 5.27 -2.19 5.09
C SER A 41 6.69 -2.39 5.60
N MET A 42 7.70 -1.97 4.82
CA MET A 42 9.10 -1.99 5.25
C MET A 42 9.34 -1.11 6.48
N ARG A 43 8.81 0.13 6.48
CA ARG A 43 8.95 1.05 7.61
C ARG A 43 8.28 0.52 8.87
N VAL A 44 7.06 0.01 8.76
CA VAL A 44 6.33 -0.60 9.88
C VAL A 44 7.08 -1.81 10.40
N GLY A 45 7.60 -2.67 9.52
CA GLY A 45 8.42 -3.83 9.91
C GLY A 45 9.65 -3.45 10.72
N MET A 46 10.38 -2.39 10.30
CA MET A 46 11.54 -1.88 11.05
C MET A 46 11.14 -1.39 12.45
N ARG A 47 10.08 -0.56 12.54
CA ARG A 47 9.60 -0.05 13.84
C ARG A 47 9.10 -1.16 14.74
N PHE A 48 8.38 -2.13 14.19
CA PHE A 48 7.92 -3.29 14.94
C PHE A 48 9.08 -4.10 15.53
N ALA A 49 10.17 -4.29 14.77
CA ALA A 49 11.36 -4.96 15.26
C ALA A 49 12.05 -4.18 16.41
N GLU A 50 12.14 -2.85 16.29
CA GLU A 50 12.65 -1.99 17.37
C GLU A 50 11.82 -2.13 18.66
N LEU A 51 10.48 -2.12 18.55
CA LEU A 51 9.58 -2.25 19.70
C LEU A 51 9.68 -3.62 20.37
N ASN A 52 9.82 -4.69 19.59
CA ASN A 52 10.01 -6.04 20.15
C ASN A 52 11.34 -6.19 20.91
N GLN A 53 12.32 -5.30 20.64
CA GLN A 53 13.59 -5.24 21.37
C GLN A 53 13.52 -4.30 22.59
N GLY A 54 12.33 -3.79 22.95
CA GLY A 54 12.12 -2.91 24.10
C GLY A 54 12.53 -1.45 23.83
N ALA A 55 12.67 -1.05 22.57
CA ALA A 55 12.93 0.35 22.23
C ALA A 55 11.75 1.23 22.69
N PRO A 56 11.98 2.37 23.36
CA PRO A 56 10.93 3.29 23.75
C PRO A 56 10.24 3.89 22.52
N THR A 57 8.91 3.93 22.53
CA THR A 57 8.13 4.70 21.55
C THR A 57 8.32 6.19 21.83
N PRO A 58 8.60 7.02 20.80
CA PRO A 58 8.46 8.45 20.94
C PRO A 58 6.96 8.76 20.87
N ASP A 59 6.28 8.70 22.01
CA ASP A 59 4.99 9.38 22.19
C ASP A 59 5.22 10.88 22.40
#